data_AF-A0A139K905-F1
#
_entry.id   AF-A0A139K905-F1
#
_cell.length_a   1.000
_cell.length_b   1.000
_cell.length_c   1.000
_cell.angle_alpha   90.00
_cell.angle_beta   90.00
_cell.angle_gamma   90.00
#
_symmetry.space_group_name_H-M   'P 1'
#
loop_
_entity.id
_entity.type
_entity.pdbx_description
1 polymer ?
#
loop_
_entity_poly.entity_id
_entity_poly.type
_entity_poly.pdbx_seq_one_letter_code
_entity_poly.pdbx_strand_id
1 'polypeptide(L)' 'MEFLEFLMLTAAMLLLIFKPEKEKLAWGLLIVSWAVVVLMYVGHVSNAILGVLNI' A
#
# COMPACT_ATOMS: atom_id res chain seq x y z
N MET A 1 4.41 4.24 6.08
CA MET A 1 4.81 3.13 6.98
C MET A 1 5.10 1.93 6.11
N GLU A 2 6.30 1.84 5.55
CA GLU A 2 6.71 0.80 4.60
C GLU A 2 6.43 -0.62 5.14
N PHE A 3 6.52 -0.79 6.46
CA PHE A 3 6.18 -2.04 7.14
C PHE A 3 4.74 -2.55 6.90
N LEU A 4 3.75 -1.66 6.84
CA LEU A 4 2.35 -2.06 6.66
C LEU A 4 2.10 -2.61 5.25
N GLU A 5 2.72 -2.00 4.24
CA GLU A 5 2.65 -2.47 2.86
C GLU A 5 3.28 -3.87 2.73
N PHE A 6 4.48 -4.07 3.29
CA PHE A 6 5.13 -5.38 3.30
C PHE A 6 4.27 -6.45 3.98
N LEU A 7 3.59 -6.12 5.08
CA LEU A 7 2.68 -7.04 5.76
C LEU A 7 1.50 -7.43 4.86
N MET A 8 0.88 -6.46 4.18
CA MET A 8 -0.25 -6.69 3.27
C MET A 8 0.15 -7.52 2.05
N LEU A 9 1.31 -7.24 1.45
CA LEU A 9 1.84 -8.02 0.33
C LEU A 9 2.21 -9.43 0.76
N THR A 10 2.80 -9.60 1.95
CA THR A 10 3.07 -10.92 2.53
C THR A 10 1.79 -11.70 2.75
N ALA A 11 0.74 -11.06 3.28
CA ALA A 11 -0.57 -11.70 3.45
C ALA A 11 -1.19 -12.10 2.09
N ALA A 12 -1.07 -11.26 1.07
CA ALA A 12 -1.55 -11.57 -0.28
C ALA A 12 -0.78 -12.77 -0.89
N MET A 13 0.55 -12.80 -0.74
CA MET A 13 1.40 -13.91 -1.15
C MET A 13 1.03 -15.23 -0.43
N LEU A 14 0.85 -15.18 0.88
CA LEU A 14 0.45 -16.35 1.67
C LEU A 14 -0.93 -16.86 1.26
N LEU A 15 -1.88 -15.96 0.94
CA LEU A 15 -3.17 -16.34 0.40
C LEU A 15 -3.02 -17.05 -0.95
N LEU A 16 -2.19 -16.55 -1.86
CA LEU A 16 -1.98 -17.21 -3.16
C LEU A 16 -1.31 -18.59 -3.03
N ILE A 17 -0.40 -18.76 -2.08
CA ILE A 17 0.32 -20.03 -1.86
C ILE A 17 -0.56 -21.07 -1.16
N PHE A 18 -1.23 -20.69 -0.07
CA PHE A 18 -1.93 -21.63 0.81
C PHE A 18 -3.44 -21.73 0.55
N LYS A 19 -4.05 -20.71 -0.05
CA LYS A 19 -5.50 -20.61 -0.30
C LYS A 19 -5.78 -19.95 -1.66
N PRO A 20 -5.35 -20.56 -2.78
CA PRO A 20 -5.52 -19.98 -4.11
C PRO A 20 -6.99 -19.67 -4.45
N GLU A 21 -7.96 -20.36 -3.85
CA GLU A 21 -9.39 -20.05 -3.98
C GLU A 21 -9.78 -18.65 -3.47
N LYS A 22 -8.90 -18.00 -2.69
CA LYS A 22 -9.06 -16.63 -2.18
C LYS A 22 -8.35 -15.59 -3.04
N GLU A 23 -8.08 -15.90 -4.30
CA GLU A 23 -7.39 -15.00 -5.25
C GLU A 23 -7.97 -13.56 -5.25
N LYS A 24 -9.30 -13.41 -5.25
CA LYS A 24 -9.95 -12.08 -5.22
C LYS A 24 -9.58 -11.26 -3.98
N LEU A 25 -9.40 -11.91 -2.82
CA LEU A 25 -8.95 -11.23 -1.60
C LEU A 25 -7.48 -10.85 -1.68
N ALA A 26 -6.63 -11.72 -2.23
CA ALA A 26 -5.22 -11.42 -2.46
C ALA A 26 -5.05 -10.23 -3.41
N TRP A 27 -5.83 -10.18 -4.49
CA TRP A 27 -5.88 -9.04 -5.41
C TRP A 27 -6.39 -7.77 -4.73
N GLY A 28 -7.44 -7.88 -3.91
CA GLY A 28 -7.94 -6.75 -3.12
C GLY A 28 -6.86 -6.17 -2.18
N LEU A 29 -6.14 -7.05 -1.46
CA LEU A 29 -5.01 -6.66 -0.62
C LEU A 29 -3.91 -5.94 -1.41
N LEU A 30 -3.59 -6.45 -2.61
CA LEU A 30 -2.61 -5.84 -3.51
C LEU A 30 -3.03 -4.42 -3.91
N ILE A 31 -4.26 -4.24 -4.39
CA ILE A 31 -4.80 -2.93 -4.82
C ILE A 31 -4.81 -1.94 -3.65
N VAL A 32 -5.29 -2.35 -2.48
CA VAL A 32 -5.33 -1.46 -1.30
C VAL A 32 -3.92 -1.09 -0.85
N SER A 33 -2.96 -2.03 -0.89
CA SER A 33 -1.57 -1.73 -0.53
C SER A 33 -0.98 -0.64 -1.43
N TRP A 34 -1.17 -0.75 -2.75
CA TRP A 34 -0.70 0.24 -3.71
C TRP A 34 -1.40 1.60 -3.53
N ALA A 35 -2.71 1.60 -3.28
CA ALA A 35 -3.45 2.84 -3.01
C ALA A 35 -2.89 3.59 -1.80
N VAL A 36 -2.55 2.86 -0.73
CA VAL A 36 -1.94 3.43 0.48
C VAL A 36 -0.58 4.06 0.17
N VAL A 37 0.26 3.40 -0.63
CA VAL A 37 1.58 3.93 -1.05
C VAL A 37 1.42 5.22 -1.84
N VAL A 38 0.51 5.24 -2.81
CA VAL A 38 0.26 6.44 -3.63
C VAL A 38 -0.20 7.61 -2.76
N LEU A 39 -1.13 7.36 -1.82
CA LEU A 39 -1.60 8.41 -0.91
C LEU A 39 -0.48 8.93 0.00
N MET A 40 0.36 8.04 0.53
CA MET A 40 1.52 8.44 1.34
C MET A 40 2.53 9.25 0.52
N TYR A 41 2.83 8.82 -0.70
CA TYR A 41 3.74 9.52 -1.59
C TYR A 41 3.23 10.91 -1.93
N VAL A 42 1.97 11.02 -2.33
CA VAL A 42 1.33 12.31 -2.63
C VAL A 42 1.32 13.21 -1.39
N GLY A 43 0.96 12.67 -0.22
CA GLY A 43 0.98 13.42 1.04
C GLY A 43 2.39 13.92 1.41
N HIS A 44 3.41 13.08 1.25
CA HIS A 44 4.79 13.44 1.52
C HIS A 44 5.29 14.53 0.56
N VAL A 45 5.07 14.37 -0.74
CA VAL A 45 5.45 15.37 -1.76
C VAL A 45 4.70 16.69 -1.54
N SER A 46 3.40 16.63 -1.22
CA SER A 46 2.59 17.81 -0.92
C SER A 46 3.11 18.55 0.32
N ASN A 47 3.44 17.83 1.39
CA ASN A 47 4.02 18.42 2.60
C ASN A 47 5.40 19.05 2.32
N ALA A 48 6.22 18.44 1.47
CA ALA A 48 7.49 19.02 1.04
C ALA A 48 7.29 20.33 0.26
N ILE A 49 6.29 20.37 -0.65
CA ILE A 49 5.98 21.57 -1.44
C ILE A 49 5.42 22.69 -0.53
N LEU A 50 4.45 22.39 0.32
CA LEU A 50 3.86 23.36 1.25
C LEU A 50 4.91 23.90 2.24
N GLY A 51 5.79 23.02 2.74
CA GLY A 51 6.92 23.41 3.58
C GLY A 51 7.90 24.37 2.88
N VAL A 52 8.17 24.18 1.58
CA VAL A 52 8.98 25.12 0.78
C VAL A 52 8.25 26.45 0.56
N LEU A 53 6.93 26.43 0.39
CA LEU A 53 6.13 27.63 0.18
C LEU A 53 5.84 28.41 1.49
N ASN A 54 6.15 27.84 2.65
CA ASN A 54 5.94 28.44 3.98
C ASN A 54 4.49 28.92 4.20
N ILE A 55 3.54 28.10 3.80
CA ILE A 55 2.07 28.26 3.98
C ILE A 55 1.47 27.04 4.64
#